data_AF-A0A1M6S9G3-F1
#
_entry.id   AF-A0A1M6S9G3-F1
#
_cell.length_a   1.000
_cell.length_b   1.000
_cell.length_c   1.000
_cell.angle_alpha   90.00
_cell.angle_beta   90.00
_cell.angle_gamma   90.00
#
_symmetry.space_group_name_H-M   'P 1'
#
loop_
_entity.id
_entity.type
_entity.pdbx_description
1 polymer ?
#
loop_
_entity_poly.entity_id
_entity_poly.type
_entity_poly.pdbx_seq_one_letter_code
_entity_poly.pdbx_strand_id
1 'polypeptide(L)'
;MDFERIWMYLSCSKDDPGMKRVLTFTFMFMLSLLLMAGVWGYCVNGVVYHCTDGLWLDFFSPGQWVHEPVERVIAVDRAAGMGEADSMLYGWSVGRLWLLWGGMVAMCLSLSGIVTCCRDL
;
A
#
# COMPACT_ATOMS: atom_id res chain seq x y z
N MET A 1 -34.70 -19.99 12.00
CA MET A 1 -33.94 -18.74 11.79
C MET A 1 -34.76 -17.88 10.86
N ASP A 2 -35.14 -16.69 11.32
CA ASP A 2 -36.15 -15.84 10.70
C ASP A 2 -35.48 -14.81 9.78
N PHE A 3 -35.52 -15.08 8.47
CA PHE A 3 -34.77 -14.34 7.44
C PHE A 3 -35.22 -12.88 7.33
N GLU A 4 -36.50 -12.61 7.61
CA GLU A 4 -37.11 -11.28 7.61
C GLU A 4 -36.49 -10.35 8.67
N ARG A 5 -36.23 -10.88 9.88
CA ARG A 5 -35.56 -10.11 10.94
C ARG A 5 -34.14 -9.75 10.54
N ILE A 6 -33.39 -10.69 9.96
CA ILE A 6 -32.01 -10.46 9.51
C ILE A 6 -31.98 -9.40 8.41
N TRP A 7 -32.91 -9.47 7.45
CA TRP A 7 -33.02 -8.48 6.38
C TRP A 7 -33.37 -7.07 6.90
N MET A 8 -34.26 -6.98 7.89
CA MET A 8 -34.66 -5.71 8.49
C MET A 8 -33.50 -5.05 9.27
N TYR A 9 -32.73 -5.84 10.04
CA TYR A 9 -31.53 -5.33 10.74
C TYR A 9 -30.44 -4.87 9.77
N LEU A 10 -30.18 -5.62 8.70
CA LEU A 10 -29.19 -5.25 7.68
C LEU A 10 -29.62 -4.01 6.87
N SER A 11 -30.92 -3.84 6.63
CA SER A 11 -31.45 -2.68 5.92
C SER A 11 -31.39 -1.42 6.78
N CYS A 12 -31.75 -1.52 8.07
CA CYS A 12 -31.64 -0.40 9.02
C CYS A 12 -30.18 0.03 9.23
N SER A 13 -29.24 -0.93 9.32
CA SER A 13 -27.81 -0.63 9.46
C SER A 13 -27.19 0.04 8.22
N LYS A 14 -27.72 -0.19 7.01
CA LYS A 14 -27.19 0.41 5.77
C LYS A 14 -27.52 1.90 5.65
N ASP A 15 -28.57 2.36 6.32
CA ASP A 15 -29.00 3.76 6.27
C ASP A 15 -28.41 4.65 7.37
N ASP A 16 -27.66 4.07 8.30
CA ASP A 16 -26.93 4.83 9.30
C ASP A 16 -25.84 5.71 8.64
N PRO A 17 -25.85 7.03 8.86
CA PRO A 17 -24.86 7.94 8.28
C PRO A 17 -23.43 7.64 8.75
N GLY A 18 -23.26 7.09 9.97
CA GLY A 18 -21.98 6.61 10.46
C GLY A 18 -21.47 5.41 9.66
N MET A 19 -22.32 4.42 9.40
CA MET A 19 -21.98 3.26 8.57
C MET A 19 -21.58 3.68 7.15
N LYS A 20 -22.30 4.63 6.53
CA LYS A 20 -21.97 5.16 5.20
C LYS A 20 -20.58 5.83 5.17
N ARG A 21 -20.22 6.57 6.22
CA ARG A 21 -18.88 7.17 6.36
C ARG A 21 -17.79 6.12 6.50
N VAL A 22 -17.98 5.12 7.36
CA VAL A 22 -17.02 4.03 7.56
C VAL A 22 -16.80 3.24 6.26
N LEU A 23 -17.87 2.93 5.54
CA LEU A 23 -17.78 2.23 4.25
C LEU A 23 -17.05 3.08 3.20
N THR A 24 -17.37 4.37 3.11
CA THR A 24 -16.70 5.29 2.18
C THR A 24 -15.22 5.43 2.49
N PHE A 25 -14.87 5.63 3.76
CA PHE A 25 -13.48 5.71 4.20
C PHE A 25 -12.72 4.44 3.85
N THR A 26 -13.28 3.28 4.22
CA THR A 26 -12.63 1.98 3.99
C THR A 26 -12.43 1.73 2.51
N PHE A 27 -13.45 1.99 1.69
CA PHE A 27 -13.35 1.83 0.24
C PHE A 27 -12.28 2.75 -0.37
N MET A 28 -12.28 4.03 -0.01
CA MET A 28 -11.31 5.00 -0.52
C MET A 28 -9.89 4.68 -0.06
N PHE A 29 -9.74 4.21 1.18
CA PHE A 29 -8.45 3.81 1.72
C PHE A 29 -7.87 2.61 0.99
N MET A 30 -8.68 1.56 0.79
CA MET A 30 -8.26 0.37 0.03
C MET A 30 -7.91 0.72 -1.41
N LEU A 31 -8.71 1.56 -2.07
CA LEU A 31 -8.42 2.03 -3.43
C LEU A 31 -7.09 2.81 -3.49
N SER A 32 -6.87 3.71 -2.52
CA SER A 32 -5.64 4.50 -2.45
C SER A 32 -4.41 3.62 -2.20
N LEU A 33 -4.52 2.61 -1.34
CA LEU A 33 -3.45 1.63 -1.12
C LEU A 33 -3.10 0.84 -2.39
N LEU A 34 -4.10 0.41 -3.16
CA LEU A 34 -3.87 -0.27 -4.43
C LEU A 34 -3.14 0.61 -5.45
N LEU A 35 -3.52 1.89 -5.54
CA LEU A 35 -2.81 2.85 -6.39
C LEU A 35 -1.37 3.05 -5.93
N MET A 36 -1.15 3.20 -4.62
CA MET A 36 0.19 3.35 -4.06
C MET A 36 1.05 2.09 -4.24
N ALA A 37 0.44 0.90 -4.23
CA ALA A 37 1.14 -0.33 -4.57
C ALA A 37 1.64 -0.32 -6.03
N GLY A 38 0.81 0.14 -6.97
CA GLY A 38 1.24 0.32 -8.37
C GLY A 38 2.35 1.36 -8.52
N VAL A 39 2.24 2.49 -7.83
CA VAL A 39 3.29 3.52 -7.80
C VAL A 39 4.58 2.97 -7.21
N TRP A 40 4.51 2.22 -6.12
CA TRP A 40 5.67 1.58 -5.50
C TRP A 40 6.36 0.62 -6.47
N GLY A 41 5.58 -0.27 -7.12
CA GLY A 41 6.12 -1.23 -8.08
C GLY A 41 6.78 -0.59 -9.29
N TYR A 42 6.26 0.54 -9.78
CA TYR A 42 6.80 1.19 -10.98
C TYR A 42 7.95 2.17 -10.69
N CYS A 43 7.79 2.98 -9.63
CA CYS A 43 8.68 4.11 -9.32
C CYS A 43 9.73 3.80 -8.25
N VAL A 44 9.52 2.77 -7.42
CA VAL A 44 10.41 2.45 -6.29
C VAL A 44 11.11 1.12 -6.53
N ASN A 45 10.35 0.04 -6.73
CA ASN A 45 10.92 -1.25 -7.13
C ASN A 45 11.52 -1.12 -8.55
N GLY A 46 12.75 -1.58 -8.70
CA GLY A 46 13.54 -1.50 -9.92
C GLY A 46 14.11 -0.12 -10.23
N VAL A 47 13.95 0.87 -9.33
CA VAL A 47 14.59 2.20 -9.46
C VAL A 47 15.47 2.47 -8.24
N VAL A 48 14.89 2.24 -7.06
CA VAL A 48 15.52 2.52 -5.76
C VAL A 48 16.08 1.25 -5.15
N TYR A 49 15.38 0.13 -5.30
CA TYR A 49 15.83 -1.18 -4.87
C TYR A 49 15.30 -2.24 -5.84
N HIS A 50 15.91 -3.41 -5.88
CA HIS A 50 15.35 -4.58 -6.55
C HIS A 50 15.60 -5.83 -5.71
N CYS A 51 14.51 -6.56 -5.49
CA CYS A 51 14.48 -7.85 -4.83
C CYS A 51 14.37 -8.91 -5.92
N THR A 52 15.32 -9.84 -5.97
CA THR A 52 15.40 -10.84 -7.03
C THR A 52 14.27 -11.89 -6.95
N ASP A 53 13.69 -12.07 -5.77
CA ASP A 53 12.52 -12.91 -5.46
C ASP A 53 11.25 -12.10 -5.14
N GLY A 54 11.31 -10.77 -5.35
CA GLY A 54 10.21 -9.86 -5.04
C GLY A 54 8.96 -10.11 -5.88
N LEU A 55 7.79 -9.82 -5.30
CA LEU A 55 6.52 -9.89 -6.00
C LEU A 55 6.09 -8.49 -6.43
N TRP A 56 5.22 -8.43 -7.44
CA TRP A 56 4.64 -7.17 -7.93
C TRP A 56 3.84 -6.38 -6.86
N LEU A 57 3.61 -6.98 -5.67
CA LEU A 57 2.87 -6.41 -4.53
C LEU A 57 3.74 -6.14 -3.29
N ASP A 58 5.06 -5.95 -3.44
CA ASP A 58 5.98 -5.68 -2.33
C ASP A 58 5.57 -4.51 -1.41
N PHE A 59 4.76 -3.58 -1.91
CA PHE A 59 4.18 -2.51 -1.09
C PHE A 59 3.36 -3.06 0.10
N PHE A 60 2.71 -4.21 -0.07
CA PHE A 60 1.93 -4.88 0.97
C PHE A 60 2.76 -5.82 1.87
N SER A 61 4.06 -5.97 1.60
CA SER A 61 5.00 -6.77 2.38
C SER A 61 6.11 -5.88 2.97
N PRO A 62 5.77 -4.92 3.85
CA PRO A 62 6.71 -3.93 4.33
C PRO A 62 7.87 -4.59 5.10
N GLY A 63 9.10 -4.18 4.77
CA GLY A 63 10.32 -4.73 5.38
C GLY A 63 10.84 -6.02 4.77
N GLN A 64 10.19 -6.60 3.76
CA GLN A 64 10.70 -7.72 2.95
C GLN A 64 11.08 -7.24 1.55
N TRP A 65 11.63 -6.02 1.46
CA TRP A 65 11.96 -5.39 0.18
C TRP A 65 13.33 -5.79 -0.35
N VAL A 66 14.26 -6.16 0.53
CA VAL A 66 15.60 -6.64 0.18
C VAL A 66 16.07 -7.61 1.26
N HIS A 67 16.85 -8.61 0.86
CA HIS A 67 17.45 -9.61 1.71
C HIS A 67 18.96 -9.41 1.75
N GLU A 68 19.55 -9.56 2.93
CA GLU A 68 21.01 -9.49 3.08
C GLU A 68 21.66 -10.76 2.49
N PRO A 69 22.79 -10.65 1.78
CA PRO A 69 23.57 -9.44 1.56
C PRO A 69 22.98 -8.52 0.47
N VAL A 70 22.91 -7.21 0.74
CA VAL A 70 22.44 -6.20 -0.24
C VAL A 70 23.60 -5.48 -0.92
N GLU A 71 23.63 -5.50 -2.25
CA GLU A 71 24.60 -4.76 -3.05
C GLU A 71 24.16 -3.28 -3.24
N ARG A 72 25.09 -2.35 -3.03
CA ARG A 72 24.84 -0.91 -3.24
C ARG A 72 25.31 -0.48 -4.63
N VAL A 73 24.38 -0.18 -5.52
CA VAL A 73 24.63 0.07 -6.95
C VAL A 73 24.30 1.51 -7.36
N ILE A 74 24.93 2.01 -8.42
CA ILE A 74 24.63 3.35 -8.98
C ILE A 74 23.33 3.34 -9.79
N ALA A 75 22.98 2.20 -10.38
CA ALA A 75 21.72 1.97 -11.06
C ALA A 75 21.23 0.56 -10.73
N VAL A 76 19.95 0.44 -10.40
CA VAL A 76 19.30 -0.83 -10.07
C VAL A 76 19.00 -1.59 -11.37
N ASP A 77 19.46 -2.83 -11.46
CA ASP A 77 19.11 -3.72 -12.57
C ASP A 77 17.84 -4.51 -12.23
N ARG A 78 16.82 -4.41 -13.10
CA ARG A 78 15.55 -5.13 -12.96
C ARG A 78 15.59 -6.53 -13.56
N ALA A 79 16.64 -6.85 -14.31
CA ALA A 79 16.83 -8.13 -14.97
C ALA A 79 17.72 -9.09 -14.16
N ALA A 80 18.20 -8.65 -12.98
CA ALA A 80 18.98 -9.47 -12.06
C ALA A 80 18.19 -10.73 -11.68
N GLY A 81 18.83 -11.90 -11.82
CA GLY A 81 18.19 -13.19 -11.55
C GLY A 81 18.23 -13.57 -10.07
N MET A 82 17.43 -14.57 -9.68
CA MET A 82 17.37 -15.14 -8.31
C MET A 82 18.70 -15.68 -7.74
N GLY A 83 19.78 -15.72 -8.53
CA GLY A 83 21.12 -16.10 -8.07
C GLY A 83 22.02 -14.92 -7.72
N GLU A 84 21.55 -13.69 -7.94
CA GLU A 84 22.28 -12.45 -7.67
C GLU A 84 21.86 -11.87 -6.33
N ALA A 85 22.72 -11.03 -5.75
CA ALA A 85 22.38 -10.32 -4.52
C ALA A 85 21.30 -9.26 -4.80
N ASP A 86 20.43 -9.01 -3.82
CA ASP A 86 19.48 -7.92 -3.92
C ASP A 86 20.21 -6.58 -4.03
N SER A 87 19.65 -5.66 -4.80
CA SER A 87 20.32 -4.40 -5.09
C SER A 87 19.56 -3.20 -4.52
N MET A 88 20.33 -2.20 -4.09
CA MET A 88 19.79 -0.94 -3.59
C MET A 88 20.62 0.22 -4.10
N LEU A 89 19.95 1.30 -4.50
CA LEU A 89 20.58 2.49 -5.01
C LEU A 89 21.55 3.10 -3.98
N TYR A 90 22.71 3.54 -4.43
CA TYR A 90 23.71 4.14 -3.56
C TYR A 90 23.13 5.34 -2.78
N GLY A 91 23.45 5.41 -1.49
CA GLY A 91 22.89 6.41 -0.57
C GLY A 91 21.48 6.08 -0.06
N TRP A 92 20.83 5.03 -0.54
CA TRP A 92 19.61 4.51 0.08
C TRP A 92 19.90 3.52 1.20
N SER A 93 18.90 3.37 2.07
CA SER A 93 18.88 2.39 3.15
C SER A 93 17.46 1.89 3.36
N VAL A 94 17.32 0.73 4.01
CA VAL A 94 16.01 0.19 4.41
C VAL A 94 15.22 1.18 5.27
N GLY A 95 15.90 1.97 6.12
CA GLY A 95 15.26 3.02 6.89
C GLY A 95 14.63 4.12 6.02
N ARG A 96 15.26 4.50 4.91
CA ARG A 96 14.68 5.47 3.96
C ARG A 96 13.49 4.88 3.20
N LEU A 97 13.52 3.58 2.90
CA LEU A 97 12.36 2.88 2.33
C LEU A 97 11.17 2.87 3.31
N TRP A 98 11.42 2.65 4.60
CA TRP A 98 10.38 2.76 5.64
C TRP A 98 9.76 4.15 5.72
N LEU A 99 10.57 5.21 5.64
CA LEU A 99 10.08 6.58 5.64
C LEU A 99 9.21 6.86 4.40
N LEU A 100 9.65 6.40 3.22
CA LEU A 100 8.89 6.57 1.99
C LEU A 100 7.54 5.82 2.05
N TRP A 101 7.58 4.53 2.43
CA TRP A 101 6.39 3.70 2.58
C TRP A 101 5.41 4.31 3.60
N GLY A 102 5.90 4.71 4.77
CA GLY A 102 5.10 5.35 5.81
C GLY A 102 4.47 6.66 5.33
N GLY A 103 5.21 7.46 4.56
CA GLY A 103 4.67 8.66 3.91
C GLY A 103 3.54 8.36 2.94
N MET A 104 3.67 7.32 2.11
CA MET A 104 2.62 6.90 1.18
C MET A 104 1.37 6.40 1.90
N VAL A 105 1.52 5.61 2.97
CA VAL A 105 0.38 5.17 3.80
C VAL A 105 -0.29 6.35 4.50
N ALA A 106 0.47 7.30 5.04
CA ALA A 106 -0.06 8.51 5.66
C ALA A 106 -0.84 9.37 4.65
N MET A 107 -0.39 9.45 3.40
CA MET A 107 -1.14 10.09 2.32
C MET A 107 -2.46 9.39 2.02
N CYS A 108 -2.48 8.05 1.96
CA CYS A 108 -3.72 7.28 1.78
C CYS A 108 -4.73 7.54 2.90
N LEU A 109 -4.27 7.55 4.16
CA LEU A 109 -5.11 7.87 5.32
C LEU A 109 -5.69 9.28 5.23
N SER A 110 -4.83 10.26 4.91
CA SER A 110 -5.21 11.67 4.83
C SER A 110 -6.23 11.91 3.72
N LEU A 111 -5.99 11.38 2.51
CA LEU A 111 -6.91 11.52 1.38
C LEU A 111 -8.26 10.86 1.68
N SER A 112 -8.26 9.66 2.25
CA SER A 112 -9.49 8.95 2.58
C SER A 112 -10.29 9.68 3.66
N GLY A 113 -9.60 10.25 4.66
CA GLY A 113 -10.19 11.09 5.68
C GLY A 113 -10.82 12.36 5.09
N ILE A 114 -10.07 13.09 4.24
CA ILE A 114 -10.55 14.30 3.56
C ILE A 114 -11.79 13.99 2.72
N VAL A 115 -11.75 12.96 1.87
CA VAL A 115 -12.90 12.60 1.02
C VAL A 115 -14.10 12.21 1.86
N THR A 116 -13.91 11.50 2.97
CA THR A 116 -15.00 11.08 3.84
C THR A 116 -15.61 12.26 4.61
N CYS A 117 -14.79 13.20 5.08
CA CYS A 117 -15.24 14.36 5.85
C CYS A 117 -15.83 15.48 4.96
N CYS A 118 -15.29 15.70 3.77
CA CYS A 118 -15.72 16.77 2.87
C CYS A 118 -16.94 16.41 2.02
N ARG A 119 -17.40 15.15 2.03
CA ARG A 119 -18.60 14.72 1.30
C ARG A 119 -19.92 15.14 1.96
N ASP A 120 -19.85 15.66 3.18
CA ASP A 120 -21.00 16.05 4.01
C ASP A 120 -21.21 17.58 4.09
N LEU A 121 -20.51 18.37 3.26
CA LEU A 121 -20.72 19.83 3.08
C LEU A 121 -21.49 20.10 1.79
#